data_AF-A0AA40GBJ5-F1
#
_entry.id   AF-A0AA40GBJ5-F1
#
_cell.length_a   1.000
_cell.length_b   1.000
_cell.length_c   1.000
_cell.angle_alpha   90.00
_cell.angle_beta   90.00
_cell.angle_gamma   90.00
#
_symmetry.space_group_name_H-M   'P 1'
#
loop_
_entity.id
_entity.type
_entity.pdbx_description
1 polymer ?
#
loop_
_entity_poly.entity_id
_entity_poly.type
_entity_poly.pdbx_seq_one_letter_code
_entity_poly.pdbx_strand_id
1 'polypeptide(L)'
;MKERKDILGPLKMKQIFLPGTHNSAIYDENGKRTSIISDLAVTQDLDIWTINTRRVRYLDIRVAYYPDTKEMWWTSHGPFYRSVSLKNCYRSSEKVLDNTEKRNRDNGYP
;
A
#
# COMPACT_ATOMS: atom_id res chain seq x y z
N MET A 1 4.59 11.13 10.54
CA MET A 1 4.20 12.48 10.06
C MET A 1 3.64 13.32 11.20
N LYS A 2 2.66 12.83 11.99
CA LYS A 2 2.09 13.55 13.16
C LYS A 2 3.13 14.09 14.17
N GLU A 3 4.08 13.25 14.58
CA GLU A 3 5.17 13.62 15.51
C GLU A 3 6.05 14.79 15.03
N ARG A 4 5.99 15.15 13.73
CA ARG A 4 6.74 16.26 13.12
C ARG A 4 5.79 17.28 12.48
N LYS A 5 4.57 17.44 13.02
CA LYS A 5 3.53 18.31 12.45
C LYS A 5 3.95 19.79 12.42
N ASP A 6 4.72 20.23 13.40
CA ASP A 6 5.30 21.56 13.48
C ASP A 6 6.21 21.88 12.29
N ILE A 7 7.04 20.92 11.86
CA ILE A 7 7.97 21.09 10.75
C ILE A 7 7.32 20.76 9.40
N LEU A 8 6.55 19.67 9.33
CA LEU A 8 5.98 19.17 8.07
C LEU A 8 4.63 19.79 7.72
N GLY A 9 3.85 20.22 8.72
CA GLY A 9 2.49 20.72 8.53
C GLY A 9 2.39 21.98 7.66
N PRO A 10 3.32 22.96 7.78
CA PRO A 10 3.32 24.14 6.90
C PRO A 10 3.78 23.86 5.46
N LEU A 11 4.42 22.72 5.20
CA LEU A 11 4.98 22.40 3.88
C LEU A 11 3.90 21.83 2.94
N LYS A 12 3.93 22.22 1.67
CA LYS A 12 3.14 21.55 0.62
C LYS A 12 3.68 20.13 0.40
N MET A 13 2.84 19.20 -0.04
CA MET A 13 3.25 17.80 -0.31
C MET A 13 4.49 17.70 -1.22
N LYS A 14 4.60 18.54 -2.24
CA LYS A 14 5.76 18.59 -3.15
C LYS A 14 7.09 19.02 -2.49
N GLN A 15 7.03 19.58 -1.29
CA GLN A 15 8.18 20.03 -0.51
C GLN A 15 8.58 19.00 0.56
N ILE A 16 7.81 17.93 0.71
CA ILE A 16 8.04 16.88 1.71
C ILE A 16 8.65 15.68 1.00
N PHE A 17 9.76 15.16 1.53
CA PHE A 17 10.25 13.86 1.12
C PHE A 17 9.33 12.76 1.66
N LEU A 18 8.67 12.04 0.74
CA LEU A 18 7.75 10.96 1.06
C LEU A 18 8.29 9.65 0.49
N PRO A 19 8.71 8.70 1.33
CA PRO A 19 9.09 7.38 0.86
C PRO A 19 7.90 6.71 0.16
N GLY A 20 8.18 6.13 -1.01
CA GLY A 20 7.20 5.40 -1.80
C GLY A 20 7.70 4.02 -2.21
N THR A 21 6.77 3.16 -2.61
CA THR A 21 7.10 1.85 -3.22
C THR A 21 6.52 1.77 -4.63
N HIS A 22 7.26 1.17 -5.56
CA HIS A 22 6.83 0.92 -6.94
C HIS A 22 6.00 -0.35 -7.02
N ASN A 23 4.88 -0.30 -7.74
CA ASN A 23 3.94 -1.42 -7.81
C ASN A 23 3.60 -1.98 -6.41
N SER A 24 3.20 -1.12 -5.48
CA SER A 24 3.12 -1.39 -4.04
C SER A 24 2.28 -2.61 -3.67
N ALA A 25 1.29 -2.96 -4.50
CA ALA A 25 0.38 -4.08 -4.26
C ALA A 25 0.78 -5.37 -4.99
N ILE A 26 1.96 -5.42 -5.57
CA ILE A 26 2.46 -6.58 -6.31
C ILE A 26 3.42 -7.37 -5.42
N TYR A 27 2.84 -8.25 -4.61
CA TYR A 27 3.52 -9.13 -3.68
C TYR A 27 2.86 -10.52 -3.73
N ASP A 28 3.59 -11.53 -3.28
CA ASP A 28 3.06 -12.88 -3.22
C ASP A 28 2.24 -13.10 -1.94
N GLU A 29 0.94 -12.85 -2.00
CA GLU A 29 0.02 -13.02 -0.86
C GLU A 29 0.01 -14.45 -0.30
N ASN A 30 0.26 -15.46 -1.15
CA ASN A 30 0.12 -16.86 -0.77
C ASN A 30 1.45 -17.57 -0.51
N GLY A 31 2.59 -16.90 -0.70
CA GLY A 31 3.91 -17.54 -0.64
C GLY A 31 4.10 -18.64 -1.69
N LYS A 32 3.36 -18.54 -2.81
CA LYS A 32 3.36 -19.52 -3.90
C LYS A 32 3.92 -18.93 -5.20
N ARG A 33 5.04 -18.19 -5.12
CA ARG A 33 5.89 -17.91 -6.30
C ARG A 33 6.28 -19.25 -6.93
N THR A 34 5.60 -19.58 -8.01
CA THR A 34 5.65 -20.91 -8.64
C THR A 34 5.95 -20.80 -10.14
N SER A 35 6.15 -19.58 -10.64
CA SER A 35 6.35 -19.32 -12.06
C SER A 35 7.41 -18.25 -12.31
N ILE A 36 8.07 -18.35 -13.47
CA ILE A 36 8.99 -17.31 -13.96
C ILE A 36 8.29 -15.94 -14.02
N ILE A 37 6.99 -15.92 -14.34
CA ILE A 37 6.20 -14.68 -14.38
C ILE A 37 6.14 -14.05 -12.98
N SER A 38 5.85 -14.82 -11.93
CA SER A 38 5.83 -14.29 -10.55
C SER A 38 7.21 -13.80 -10.09
N ASP A 39 8.28 -14.47 -10.49
CA ASP A 39 9.65 -14.08 -10.10
C ASP A 39 10.09 -12.77 -10.75
N LEU A 40 9.60 -12.48 -11.96
CA LEU A 40 9.90 -11.25 -12.69
C LEU A 40 8.93 -10.10 -12.40
N ALA A 41 7.70 -10.41 -11.98
CA ALA A 41 6.65 -9.41 -11.79
C ALA A 41 6.55 -8.88 -10.35
N VAL A 42 6.90 -9.68 -9.34
CA VAL A 42 6.79 -9.27 -7.93
C VAL A 42 7.82 -8.19 -7.59
N THR A 43 7.34 -7.08 -7.02
CA THR A 43 8.19 -5.94 -6.65
C THR A 43 8.27 -5.70 -5.15
N GLN A 44 7.36 -6.29 -4.38
CA GLN A 44 7.30 -6.14 -2.93
C GLN A 44 7.29 -7.51 -2.24
N ASP A 45 8.02 -7.62 -1.14
CA ASP A 45 8.01 -8.82 -0.27
C ASP A 45 6.98 -8.70 0.87
N LEU A 46 6.33 -7.54 0.99
CA LEU A 46 5.48 -7.17 2.12
C LEU A 46 4.11 -6.72 1.64
N ASP A 47 3.09 -7.01 2.43
CA ASP A 47 1.73 -6.54 2.15
C ASP A 47 1.57 -5.02 2.35
N ILE A 48 0.46 -4.48 1.84
CA ILE A 48 0.14 -3.04 1.93
C ILE A 48 0.11 -2.55 3.37
N TRP A 49 -0.47 -3.32 4.29
CA TRP A 49 -0.57 -2.91 5.69
C TRP A 49 0.82 -2.73 6.30
N THR A 50 1.70 -3.71 6.09
CA THR A 50 3.06 -3.72 6.66
C THR A 50 3.96 -2.67 6.02
N ILE A 51 3.82 -2.40 4.72
CA ILE A 51 4.52 -1.30 4.05
C ILE A 51 4.13 0.06 4.67
N ASN A 52 2.83 0.29 4.87
CA ASN A 52 2.33 1.54 5.44
C ASN A 52 2.72 1.74 6.91
N THR A 53 2.76 0.67 7.72
CA THR A 53 3.26 0.74 9.11
C THR A 53 4.76 1.05 9.17
N ARG A 54 5.54 0.66 8.15
CA ARG A 54 6.97 1.00 7.98
C ARG A 54 7.25 2.41 7.43
N ARG A 55 6.34 3.36 7.65
CA ARG A 55 6.52 4.79 7.32
C ARG A 55 6.56 5.12 5.81
N VAL A 56 6.18 4.21 4.92
CA VAL A 56 5.91 4.52 3.49
C VAL A 56 4.61 5.34 3.37
N ARG A 57 4.62 6.38 2.55
CA ARG A 57 3.51 7.36 2.44
C ARG A 57 3.07 7.62 1.00
N TYR A 58 3.72 7.00 0.02
CA TYR A 58 3.32 7.02 -1.38
C TYR A 58 3.20 5.57 -1.88
N LEU A 59 2.05 5.23 -2.47
CA LEU A 59 1.80 3.88 -2.98
C LEU A 59 1.49 3.97 -4.48
N ASP A 60 2.24 3.24 -5.29
CA ASP A 60 1.95 3.03 -6.71
C ASP A 60 1.01 1.82 -6.85
N ILE A 61 -0.29 2.07 -7.01
CA ILE A 61 -1.32 1.05 -7.16
C ILE A 61 -1.76 1.00 -8.62
N ARG A 62 -1.48 -0.12 -9.29
CA ARG A 62 -1.91 -0.37 -10.67
C ARG A 62 -3.06 -1.36 -10.70
N VAL A 63 -4.15 -0.99 -11.35
CA VAL A 63 -5.42 -1.72 -11.29
C VAL A 63 -5.80 -2.20 -12.68
N ALA A 64 -6.30 -3.44 -12.76
CA ALA A 64 -6.94 -4.01 -13.93
C ALA A 64 -8.34 -4.53 -13.58
N TYR A 65 -9.20 -4.54 -14.60
CA TYR A 65 -10.59 -4.97 -14.52
C TYR A 65 -10.74 -6.44 -14.95
N TYR A 66 -11.39 -7.25 -14.12
CA TYR A 66 -11.63 -8.68 -14.33
C TYR A 66 -13.13 -8.99 -14.12
N PRO A 67 -13.97 -8.85 -15.16
CA PRO A 67 -15.43 -8.94 -15.03
C PRO A 67 -15.92 -10.31 -14.55
N ASP A 68 -15.18 -11.37 -14.85
CA ASP A 68 -15.57 -12.76 -14.55
C ASP A 68 -15.19 -13.19 -13.12
N THR A 69 -14.82 -12.24 -12.25
CA THR A 69 -14.42 -12.52 -10.87
C THR A 69 -15.31 -11.79 -9.87
N LYS A 70 -15.49 -12.38 -8.67
CA LYS A 70 -16.35 -11.83 -7.61
C LYS A 70 -15.98 -10.39 -7.22
N GLU A 71 -14.68 -10.13 -7.10
CA GLU A 71 -14.15 -8.77 -6.93
C GLU A 71 -13.66 -8.33 -8.31
N MET A 72 -14.21 -7.28 -8.92
CA MET A 72 -13.88 -6.95 -10.33
C MET A 72 -12.56 -6.20 -10.50
N TRP A 73 -12.07 -5.55 -9.44
CA TRP A 73 -10.90 -4.69 -9.50
C TRP A 73 -9.73 -5.31 -8.75
N TRP A 74 -8.68 -5.64 -9.50
CA TRP A 74 -7.48 -6.27 -8.96
C TRP A 74 -6.24 -5.47 -9.28
N THR A 75 -5.25 -5.60 -8.41
CA THR A 75 -3.93 -5.06 -8.64
C THR A 75 -3.16 -5.95 -9.61
N SER A 76 -2.41 -5.33 -10.52
CA SER A 76 -1.74 -6.05 -11.60
C SER A 76 -0.42 -5.44 -12.01
N HIS A 77 0.51 -6.31 -12.43
CA HIS A 77 1.77 -5.92 -13.05
C HIS A 77 1.72 -6.29 -14.55
N GLY A 78 1.16 -5.37 -15.34
CA GLY A 78 0.84 -5.65 -16.74
C GLY A 78 -0.25 -6.74 -16.87
N PRO A 79 -0.39 -7.37 -18.04
CA PRO A 79 -1.47 -8.31 -18.29
C PRO A 79 -1.25 -9.71 -17.69
N PHE A 80 -0.04 -10.00 -17.18
CA PHE A 80 0.38 -11.37 -16.88
C PHE A 80 0.44 -11.71 -15.39
N TYR A 81 0.38 -10.72 -14.50
CA TYR A 81 0.44 -10.97 -13.07
C TYR A 81 -0.62 -10.17 -12.33
N ARG A 82 -1.55 -10.89 -11.70
CA ARG A 82 -2.60 -10.37 -10.83
C ARG A 82 -2.25 -10.71 -9.39
N SER A 83 -2.28 -9.72 -8.51
CA SER A 83 -1.92 -9.87 -7.09
C SER A 83 -3.18 -9.88 -6.22
N VAL A 84 -3.43 -8.81 -5.46
CA VAL A 84 -4.54 -8.69 -4.51
C VAL A 84 -5.66 -7.80 -5.05
N SER A 85 -6.85 -7.91 -4.47
CA SER A 85 -7.97 -7.04 -4.82
C SER A 85 -7.68 -5.57 -4.46
N LEU A 86 -8.24 -4.62 -5.22
CA LEU A 86 -8.17 -3.20 -4.87
C LEU A 86 -8.82 -2.91 -3.51
N LYS A 87 -9.87 -3.68 -3.18
CA LYS A 87 -10.55 -3.64 -1.88
C LYS A 87 -9.61 -3.98 -0.72
N ASN A 88 -8.70 -4.95 -0.89
CA ASN A 88 -7.69 -5.27 0.14
C ASN A 88 -6.72 -4.10 0.34
N CYS A 89 -6.32 -3.42 -0.73
CA CYS A 89 -5.46 -2.23 -0.64
C CYS A 89 -6.15 -1.09 0.13
N TYR A 90 -7.42 -0.83 -0.18
CA TYR A 90 -8.24 0.17 0.49
C TYR A 90 -8.38 -0.12 1.98
N ARG A 91 -8.85 -1.34 2.35
CA ARG A 91 -9.02 -1.75 3.75
C ARG A 91 -7.73 -1.70 4.56
N SER A 92 -6.61 -2.08 3.93
CA SER A 92 -5.29 -2.02 4.58
C SER A 92 -4.90 -0.58 4.89
N SER A 93 -5.19 0.34 3.98
CA SER A 93 -4.92 1.77 4.14
C SER A 93 -5.79 2.39 5.24
N GLU A 94 -7.11 2.09 5.25
CA GLU A 94 -8.02 2.49 6.32
C GLU A 94 -7.53 2.03 7.69
N LYS A 95 -7.20 0.74 7.81
CA LYS A 95 -6.70 0.16 9.06
C LYS A 95 -5.47 0.87 9.60
N VAL A 96 -4.55 1.31 8.73
CA VAL A 96 -3.36 2.05 9.19
C VAL A 96 -3.72 3.45 9.66
N LEU A 97 -4.62 4.14 8.97
CA LEU A 97 -5.09 5.46 9.39
C LEU A 97 -5.80 5.37 10.76
N ASP A 98 -6.74 4.43 10.91
CA ASP A 98 -7.47 4.22 12.16
C ASP A 98 -6.54 3.89 13.34
N ASN A 99 -5.58 2.98 13.11
CA ASN A 99 -4.60 2.62 14.13
C ASN A 99 -3.67 3.79 14.48
N THR A 100 -3.33 4.62 13.51
CA THR A 100 -2.50 5.81 13.74
C THR A 100 -3.27 6.85 14.55
N GLU A 101 -4.54 7.09 14.24
CA GLU A 101 -5.39 8.01 14.99
C GLU A 101 -5.68 7.51 16.41
N LYS A 102 -5.94 6.21 16.58
CA LYS A 102 -6.03 5.60 17.91
C LYS A 102 -4.73 5.81 18.70
N ARG A 103 -3.57 5.46 18.13
CA ARG A 103 -2.27 5.68 18.78
C ARG A 103 -2.05 7.15 19.13
N ASN A 104 -2.43 8.09 18.28
CA ASN A 104 -2.27 9.52 18.57
C ASN A 104 -3.10 9.93 19.79
N ARG A 105 -4.37 9.51 19.86
CA ARG A 105 -5.25 9.75 21.01
C ARG A 105 -4.69 9.15 22.29
N ASP A 106 -4.25 7.89 22.24
CA ASP A 106 -3.68 7.18 23.41
C ASP A 106 -2.41 7.85 23.95
N ASN A 107 -1.65 8.56 23.10
CA ASN A 107 -0.44 9.30 23.48
C ASN A 107 -0.69 10.80 23.76
N GLY A 108 -1.96 11.23 23.84
CA GLY A 108 -2.31 12.62 24.16
C GLY A 108 -1.95 13.64 23.07
N TYR A 109 -1.73 13.19 21.83
CA TYR A 109 -1.59 14.10 20.69
C TYR A 109 -2.98 14.54 20.20
N PRO A 110 -3.26 15.86 20.10
CA PRO A 110 -4.54 16.37 19.60
C PRO A 110 -4.74 16.04 18.11
#